data_AF-A0A914P7C2-F1
#
_entry.id   AF-A0A914P7C2-F1
#
_cell.length_a   1.000
_cell.length_b   1.000
_cell.length_c   1.000
_cell.angle_alpha   90.00
_cell.angle_beta   90.00
_cell.angle_gamma   90.00
#
_symmetry.space_group_name_H-M   'P 1'
#
loop_
_entity.id
_entity.type
_entity.pdbx_description
1 polymer ?
#
loop_
_entity_poly.entity_id
_entity_poly.type
_entity_poly.pdbx_seq_one_letter_code
_entity_poly.pdbx_strand_id
1 'polypeptide(L)'
;MSALTVFFFFQREKILLWYLTASIRSLVSNQTDEWSNNLRRQEKELFELRRQQISDEYDLLKKLLLDAQKNQMDSLKTKLEVETRDLKQAQTRKSMEDTRQIENDRTIASRAEKERRVKETKERNLKLFVEERKRLAMKAEIHQEQLNKRHTEQVDILDREKAKALEQEEMNHRESILASKPESIV
;
A
#
# COMPACT_ATOMS: atom_id res chain seq x y z
N MET A 1 -52.60 39.51 62.27
CA MET A 1 -51.16 39.32 61.99
C MET A 1 -50.52 40.68 61.81
N SER A 2 -49.33 40.93 62.36
CA SER A 2 -48.66 42.23 62.16
C SER A 2 -48.04 42.28 60.76
N ALA A 3 -47.96 43.47 60.16
CA ALA A 3 -47.31 43.68 58.87
C ALA A 3 -45.85 43.19 58.84
N LEU A 4 -45.19 43.21 60.00
CA LEU A 4 -43.86 42.65 60.21
C LEU A 4 -43.82 41.13 60.00
N THR A 5 -44.79 40.37 60.52
CA THR A 5 -44.83 38.91 60.34
C THR A 5 -45.01 38.54 58.86
N VAL A 6 -45.85 39.28 58.13
CA VAL A 6 -46.05 39.08 56.69
C VAL A 6 -44.78 39.44 55.91
N PHE A 7 -44.12 40.56 56.25
CA PHE A 7 -42.86 40.98 55.63
C PHE A 7 -41.74 39.96 55.82
N PHE A 8 -41.54 39.45 57.04
CA PHE A 8 -40.52 38.43 57.33
C PHE A 8 -40.82 37.08 56.65
N PHE A 9 -42.09 36.71 56.50
CA PHE A 9 -42.51 35.53 55.77
C PHE A 9 -42.11 35.62 54.28
N PHE A 10 -42.47 36.72 53.60
CA PHE A 10 -42.10 36.94 52.20
C PHE A 10 -40.58 37.06 52.01
N GLN A 11 -39.87 37.67 52.96
CA GLN A 11 -38.40 37.76 52.90
C GLN A 11 -37.76 36.37 53.00
N ARG A 12 -38.28 35.49 53.87
CA ARG A 12 -37.80 34.12 54.02
C ARG A 12 -38.06 33.27 52.78
N GLU A 13 -39.24 33.39 52.15
CA GLU A 13 -39.54 32.70 50.89
C GLU A 13 -38.63 33.15 49.75
N LYS A 14 -38.36 34.46 49.62
CA LYS A 14 -37.41 34.99 48.62
C LYS A 14 -36.00 34.44 48.83
N ILE A 15 -35.55 34.35 50.08
CA ILE A 15 -34.24 33.78 50.43
C ILE A 15 -34.20 32.30 50.04
N LEU A 16 -35.22 31.51 50.39
CA LEU A 16 -35.30 30.08 50.04
C LEU A 16 -35.33 29.85 48.52
N LEU A 17 -36.10 30.66 47.79
CA LEU A 17 -36.18 30.59 46.33
C LEU A 17 -34.84 30.98 45.67
N TRP A 18 -34.13 31.96 46.23
CA TRP A 18 -32.77 32.29 45.82
C TRP A 18 -31.79 31.14 46.06
N TYR A 19 -31.81 30.50 47.23
CA TYR A 19 -30.97 29.32 47.51
C TYR A 19 -31.29 28.15 46.59
N LEU A 20 -32.57 27.86 46.35
CA LEU A 20 -33.00 26.77 45.47
C LEU A 20 -32.56 27.01 44.03
N THR A 21 -32.79 28.23 43.50
CA THR A 21 -32.37 28.60 42.15
C THR A 21 -30.85 28.60 41.98
N ALA A 22 -30.09 29.04 43.00
CA ALA A 22 -28.63 28.96 43.00
C ALA A 22 -28.13 27.50 43.00
N SER A 23 -28.75 26.63 43.81
CA SER A 23 -28.41 25.21 43.87
C SER A 23 -28.70 24.48 42.55
N ILE A 24 -29.87 24.73 41.95
CA ILE A 24 -30.24 24.16 40.64
C ILE A 24 -29.27 24.64 39.55
N ARG A 25 -28.93 25.94 39.52
CA ARG A 25 -27.94 26.48 38.56
C ARG A 25 -26.57 25.83 38.72
N SER A 26 -26.11 25.65 39.95
CA SER A 26 -24.84 24.96 40.23
C SER A 26 -24.88 23.51 39.76
N LEU A 27 -25.98 22.80 39.99
CA LEU A 27 -26.12 21.41 39.55
C LEU A 27 -26.10 21.29 38.02
N VAL A 28 -26.88 22.13 37.34
CA VAL A 28 -26.92 22.15 35.86
C VAL A 28 -25.55 22.52 35.28
N SER A 29 -24.84 23.47 35.89
CA SER A 29 -23.47 23.82 35.48
C SER A 29 -22.54 22.62 35.62
N ASN A 30 -22.53 21.95 36.78
CA ASN A 30 -21.68 20.78 37.01
C ASN A 30 -22.00 19.65 36.03
N GLN A 31 -23.28 19.37 35.78
CA GLN A 31 -23.69 18.36 34.81
C GLN A 31 -23.26 18.71 33.38
N THR A 32 -23.36 19.98 32.99
CA THR A 32 -22.88 20.47 31.69
C THR A 32 -21.37 20.28 31.55
N ASP A 33 -20.61 20.58 32.60
CA ASP A 33 -19.16 20.43 32.62
C ASP A 33 -18.73 18.96 32.56
N GLU A 34 -19.35 18.10 33.36
CA GLU A 34 -19.09 16.65 33.37
C GLU A 34 -19.41 16.03 32.00
N TRP A 35 -20.57 16.37 31.43
CA TRP A 35 -20.98 15.89 30.12
C TRP A 35 -20.00 16.35 29.02
N SER A 36 -19.68 17.65 29.02
CA SER A 36 -18.74 18.22 28.04
C SER A 36 -17.34 17.62 28.16
N ASN A 37 -16.87 17.32 29.38
CA ASN A 37 -15.60 16.63 29.61
C ASN A 37 -15.62 15.18 29.09
N ASN A 38 -16.72 14.47 29.32
CA ASN A 38 -16.89 13.11 28.82
C ASN A 38 -16.89 13.08 27.29
N LEU A 39 -17.62 14.00 26.65
CA LEU A 39 -17.66 14.10 25.19
C LEU A 39 -16.26 14.35 24.60
N ARG A 40 -15.51 15.32 25.14
CA ARG A 40 -14.13 15.60 24.71
C ARG A 40 -13.21 14.40 24.86
N ARG A 41 -13.35 13.63 25.94
CA ARG A 41 -12.58 12.39 26.14
C ARG A 41 -12.93 11.36 25.07
N GLN A 42 -14.22 11.13 24.83
CA GLN A 42 -14.68 10.18 23.81
C GLN A 42 -14.23 10.59 22.41
N GLU A 43 -14.29 11.87 22.06
CA GLU A 43 -13.78 12.39 20.77
C GLU A 43 -12.28 12.08 20.60
N LYS A 44 -11.49 12.29 21.67
CA LYS A 44 -10.07 11.96 21.65
C LYS A 44 -9.80 10.46 21.52
N GLU A 45 -10.51 9.63 22.27
CA GLU A 45 -10.40 8.17 22.21
C GLU A 45 -10.75 7.64 20.80
N LEU A 46 -11.81 8.18 20.18
CA LEU A 46 -12.20 7.84 18.82
C LEU A 46 -11.14 8.25 17.81
N PHE A 47 -10.57 9.45 17.93
CA PHE A 47 -9.47 9.92 17.08
C PHE A 47 -8.23 9.02 17.19
N GLU A 48 -7.80 8.67 18.40
CA GLU A 48 -6.66 7.77 18.61
C GLU A 48 -6.92 6.38 18.03
N LEU A 49 -8.14 5.85 18.20
CA LEU A 49 -8.56 4.59 17.61
C LEU A 49 -8.53 4.63 16.08
N ARG A 50 -9.01 5.72 15.47
CA ARG A 50 -8.98 5.88 14.00
C ARG A 50 -7.56 5.95 13.47
N ARG A 51 -6.66 6.68 14.12
CA ARG A 51 -5.24 6.71 13.73
C ARG A 51 -4.59 5.33 13.81
N GLN A 52 -4.90 4.56 14.85
CA GLN A 52 -4.39 3.20 14.98
C GLN A 52 -4.91 2.30 13.85
N GLN A 53 -6.22 2.34 13.56
CA GLN A 53 -6.83 1.58 12.48
C GLN A 53 -6.20 1.89 11.12
N ILE A 54 -5.96 3.17 10.81
CA ILE A 54 -5.28 3.57 9.57
C ILE A 54 -3.89 2.95 9.48
N SER A 55 -3.15 2.88 10.59
CA SER A 55 -1.82 2.24 10.59
C SER A 55 -1.91 0.72 10.40
N ASP A 56 -2.82 0.06 11.10
CA ASP A 56 -3.00 -1.40 11.03
C ASP A 56 -3.45 -1.85 9.63
N GLU A 57 -4.40 -1.13 9.04
CA GLU A 57 -4.87 -1.37 7.67
C GLU A 57 -3.73 -1.21 6.66
N TYR A 58 -2.93 -0.14 6.80
CA TYR A 58 -1.76 0.06 5.96
C TYR A 58 -0.74 -1.07 6.10
N ASP A 59 -0.44 -1.51 7.33
CA ASP A 59 0.57 -2.55 7.56
C ASP A 59 0.13 -3.89 6.92
N LEU A 60 -1.18 -4.20 7.02
CA LEU A 60 -1.77 -5.35 6.34
C LEU A 60 -1.70 -5.22 4.81
N LEU A 61 -2.11 -4.07 4.26
CA LEU A 61 -2.06 -3.80 2.83
C LEU A 61 -0.63 -3.88 2.28
N LYS A 62 0.35 -3.34 3.02
CA LYS A 62 1.76 -3.38 2.63
C LYS A 62 2.29 -4.81 2.61
N LYS A 63 1.93 -5.63 3.61
CA LYS A 63 2.28 -7.05 3.61
C LYS A 63 1.70 -7.78 2.39
N LEU A 64 0.41 -7.62 2.13
CA LEU A 64 -0.27 -8.26 1.00
C LEU A 64 0.32 -7.82 -0.34
N LEU A 65 0.66 -6.53 -0.46
CA LEU A 65 1.32 -5.97 -1.64
C LEU A 65 2.68 -6.62 -1.86
N LEU A 66 3.55 -6.69 -0.84
CA LEU A 66 4.87 -7.29 -0.95
C LEU A 66 4.80 -8.78 -1.31
N ASP A 67 3.86 -9.53 -0.72
CA ASP A 67 3.63 -10.93 -1.05
C ASP A 67 3.21 -11.10 -2.52
N ALA A 68 2.30 -10.24 -3.01
CA ALA A 68 1.90 -10.24 -4.42
C ALA A 68 3.06 -9.87 -5.36
N GLN A 69 3.88 -8.89 -4.99
CA GLN A 69 5.06 -8.47 -5.75
C GLN A 69 6.09 -9.60 -5.86
N LYS A 70 6.35 -10.31 -4.76
CA LYS A 70 7.20 -11.50 -4.74
C LYS A 70 6.69 -12.57 -5.71
N ASN A 71 5.40 -12.91 -5.64
CA ASN A 71 4.80 -13.89 -6.55
C ASN A 71 4.89 -13.48 -8.02
N GLN A 72 4.73 -12.19 -8.33
CA GLN A 72 4.91 -11.66 -9.70
C GLN A 72 6.35 -11.82 -10.18
N MET A 73 7.34 -11.53 -9.32
CA MET A 73 8.75 -11.66 -9.66
C MET A 73 9.15 -13.13 -9.87
N ASP A 74 8.69 -14.03 -9.01
CA ASP A 74 8.97 -15.47 -9.14
C ASP A 74 8.33 -16.07 -10.40
N SER A 75 7.10 -15.62 -10.74
CA SER A 75 6.45 -15.97 -12.00
C SER A 75 7.25 -15.48 -13.22
N LEU A 76 7.76 -14.24 -13.18
CA LEU A 76 8.60 -13.70 -14.25
C LEU A 76 9.90 -14.49 -14.41
N LYS A 77 10.61 -14.78 -13.30
CA LYS A 77 11.84 -15.59 -13.33
C LYS A 77 11.61 -16.95 -13.95
N THR A 78 10.54 -17.65 -13.54
CA THR A 78 10.17 -18.96 -14.09
C THR A 78 9.95 -18.89 -15.61
N LYS A 79 9.25 -17.84 -16.10
CA LYS A 79 9.04 -17.65 -17.54
C LYS A 79 10.36 -17.42 -18.29
N LEU A 80 11.24 -16.59 -17.74
CA LEU A 80 12.55 -16.27 -18.35
C LEU A 80 13.48 -17.50 -18.37
N GLU A 81 13.43 -18.35 -17.35
CA GLU A 81 14.14 -19.63 -17.31
C GLU A 81 13.66 -20.59 -18.40
N VAL A 82 12.33 -20.68 -18.59
CA VAL A 82 11.73 -21.48 -19.67
C VAL A 82 12.15 -20.93 -21.05
N GLU A 83 12.03 -19.62 -21.29
CA GLU A 83 12.47 -18.99 -22.55
C GLU A 83 13.96 -19.28 -22.83
N THR A 84 14.81 -19.22 -21.81
CA THR A 84 16.24 -19.51 -21.93
C THR A 84 16.51 -20.97 -22.27
N ARG A 85 15.79 -21.89 -21.64
CA ARG A 85 15.88 -23.32 -21.92
C ARG A 85 15.44 -23.63 -23.35
N ASP A 86 14.32 -23.06 -23.77
CA ASP A 86 13.73 -23.30 -25.09
C ASP A 86 14.63 -22.72 -26.20
N LEU A 87 15.25 -21.55 -25.97
CA LEU A 87 16.26 -21.00 -26.89
C LEU A 87 17.45 -21.96 -27.03
N LYS A 88 18.01 -22.47 -25.93
CA LYS A 88 19.14 -23.43 -25.97
C LYS A 88 18.76 -24.71 -26.73
N GLN A 89 17.53 -25.20 -26.54
CA GLN A 89 17.02 -26.36 -27.26
C GLN A 89 16.88 -26.07 -28.77
N ALA A 90 16.35 -24.90 -29.14
CA ALA A 90 16.22 -24.47 -30.53
C ALA A 90 17.59 -24.34 -31.21
N GLN A 91 18.58 -23.75 -30.53
CA GLN A 91 19.96 -23.64 -31.03
C GLN A 91 20.60 -25.01 -31.26
N THR A 92 20.38 -25.96 -30.34
CA THR A 92 20.88 -27.33 -30.48
C THR A 92 20.25 -28.02 -31.69
N ARG A 93 18.92 -27.96 -31.83
CA ARG A 93 18.18 -28.52 -32.97
C ARG A 93 18.66 -27.94 -34.30
N LYS A 94 18.81 -26.61 -34.38
CA LYS A 94 19.31 -25.92 -35.57
C LYS A 94 20.73 -26.37 -35.94
N SER A 95 21.63 -26.48 -34.96
CA SER A 95 23.00 -26.93 -35.21
C SER A 95 23.06 -28.37 -35.74
N MET A 96 22.18 -29.26 -35.23
CA MET A 96 22.09 -30.64 -35.72
C MET A 96 21.54 -30.69 -37.15
N GLU A 97 20.47 -29.94 -37.42
CA GLU A 97 19.83 -29.87 -38.74
C GLU A 97 20.77 -29.28 -39.79
N ASP A 98 21.46 -28.16 -39.49
CA ASP A 98 22.45 -27.55 -40.38
C ASP A 98 23.58 -28.54 -40.73
N THR A 99 24.05 -29.33 -39.76
CA THR A 99 25.09 -30.36 -40.00
C THR A 99 24.55 -31.47 -40.91
N ARG A 100 23.34 -31.95 -40.63
CA ARG A 100 22.66 -32.99 -41.43
C ARG A 100 22.39 -32.55 -42.86
N GLN A 101 22.06 -31.27 -43.08
CA GLN A 101 21.86 -30.70 -44.42
C GLN A 101 23.16 -30.71 -45.24
N ILE A 102 24.29 -30.34 -44.63
CA ILE A 102 25.61 -30.37 -45.31
C ILE A 102 26.04 -31.81 -45.62
N GLU A 103 25.76 -32.76 -44.72
CA GLU A 103 26.07 -34.18 -44.93
C GLU A 103 25.30 -34.77 -46.12
N ASN A 104 24.01 -34.45 -46.21
CA ASN A 104 23.11 -34.93 -47.27
C ASN A 104 23.23 -34.16 -48.59
N ASP A 105 23.99 -33.06 -48.63
CA ASP A 105 24.23 -32.29 -49.85
C ASP A 105 25.07 -33.10 -50.85
N ARG A 106 24.44 -33.49 -51.95
CA ARG A 106 25.05 -34.26 -53.04
C ARG A 106 25.89 -33.41 -53.98
N THR A 107 25.79 -32.08 -53.91
CA THR A 107 26.58 -31.16 -54.74
C THR A 107 28.03 -31.03 -54.26
N ILE A 108 28.35 -31.51 -53.05
CA ILE A 108 29.69 -31.46 -52.45
C ILE A 108 30.38 -32.82 -52.63
N ALA A 109 31.24 -32.92 -53.65
CA ALA A 109 31.89 -34.18 -54.01
C ALA A 109 33.05 -34.57 -53.07
N SER A 110 33.76 -33.60 -52.47
CA SER A 110 34.94 -33.86 -51.64
C SER A 110 34.64 -33.85 -50.15
N ARG A 111 35.14 -34.85 -49.42
CA ARG A 111 35.09 -34.92 -47.95
C ARG A 111 35.72 -33.69 -47.30
N ALA A 112 36.84 -33.20 -47.85
CA ALA A 112 37.52 -32.02 -47.34
C ALA A 112 36.66 -30.74 -47.46
N GLU A 113 35.90 -30.62 -48.56
CA GLU A 113 34.99 -29.49 -48.76
C GLU A 113 33.78 -29.58 -47.82
N LYS A 114 33.22 -30.77 -47.59
CA LYS A 114 32.16 -30.99 -46.59
C LYS A 114 32.62 -30.57 -45.20
N GLU A 115 33.81 -30.99 -44.80
CA GLU A 115 34.37 -30.64 -43.49
C GLU A 115 34.64 -29.13 -43.35
N ARG A 116 35.11 -28.48 -44.42
CA ARG A 116 35.26 -27.02 -44.47
C ARG A 116 33.91 -26.32 -44.26
N ARG A 117 32.85 -26.73 -44.99
CA ARG A 117 31.51 -26.14 -44.84
C ARG A 117 30.89 -26.37 -43.48
N VAL A 118 31.09 -27.53 -42.87
CA VAL A 118 30.64 -27.81 -41.49
C VAL A 118 31.34 -26.85 -40.52
N LYS A 119 32.65 -26.62 -40.67
CA LYS A 119 33.40 -25.69 -39.81
C LYS A 119 32.91 -24.25 -39.96
N GLU A 120 32.80 -23.75 -41.18
CA GLU A 120 32.27 -22.41 -41.47
C GLU A 120 30.85 -22.21 -40.91
N THR A 121 29.99 -23.22 -41.06
CA THR A 121 28.62 -23.20 -40.54
C THR A 121 28.58 -23.19 -39.02
N LYS A 122 29.44 -23.97 -38.34
CA LYS A 122 29.56 -23.96 -36.89
C LYS A 122 30.05 -22.61 -36.36
N GLU A 123 31.04 -22.01 -37.01
CA GLU A 123 31.54 -20.67 -36.65
C GLU A 123 30.45 -19.60 -36.81
N ARG A 124 29.69 -19.65 -37.93
CA ARG A 124 28.55 -18.77 -38.17
C ARG A 124 27.45 -18.95 -37.11
N ASN A 125 27.10 -20.19 -36.80
CA ASN A 125 26.09 -20.51 -35.80
C ASN A 125 26.51 -20.07 -34.39
N LEU A 126 27.78 -20.21 -34.02
CA LEU A 126 28.28 -19.75 -32.73
C LEU A 126 28.08 -18.24 -32.56
N LYS A 127 28.44 -17.44 -33.57
CA LYS A 127 28.23 -15.98 -33.53
C LYS A 127 26.75 -15.63 -33.37
N LEU A 128 25.89 -16.26 -34.17
CA LEU A 128 24.44 -16.06 -34.09
C LEU A 128 23.89 -16.41 -32.70
N PHE A 129 24.27 -17.57 -32.16
CA PHE A 129 23.77 -18.06 -30.87
C PHE A 129 24.19 -17.19 -29.70
N VAL A 130 25.41 -16.63 -29.75
CA VAL A 130 25.88 -15.67 -28.74
C VAL A 130 25.03 -14.40 -28.78
N GLU A 131 24.78 -13.85 -29.96
CA GLU A 131 23.96 -12.63 -30.10
C GLU A 131 22.50 -12.85 -29.70
N GLU A 132 21.89 -13.99 -30.05
CA GLU A 132 20.55 -14.36 -29.58
C GLU A 132 20.47 -14.44 -28.06
N ARG A 133 21.47 -15.07 -27.41
CA ARG A 133 21.54 -15.17 -25.95
C ARG A 133 21.72 -13.80 -25.30
N LYS A 134 22.59 -12.95 -25.85
CA LYS A 134 22.76 -11.57 -25.36
C LYS A 134 21.46 -10.78 -25.45
N ARG A 135 20.75 -10.87 -26.59
CA ARG A 135 19.47 -10.20 -26.79
C ARG A 135 18.42 -10.70 -25.80
N LEU A 136 18.36 -12.01 -25.55
CA LEU A 136 17.44 -12.57 -24.57
C LEU A 136 17.77 -12.12 -23.14
N ALA A 137 19.06 -12.10 -22.77
CA ALA A 137 19.51 -11.63 -21.46
C ALA A 137 19.18 -10.15 -21.23
N MET A 138 19.46 -9.29 -22.22
CA MET A 138 19.10 -7.87 -22.17
C MET A 138 17.58 -7.67 -22.04
N LYS A 139 16.78 -8.44 -22.80
CA LYS A 139 15.32 -8.41 -22.70
C LYS A 139 14.85 -8.82 -21.28
N ALA A 140 15.45 -9.87 -20.72
CA ALA A 140 15.14 -10.36 -19.38
C ALA A 140 15.43 -9.31 -18.31
N GLU A 141 16.59 -8.66 -18.39
CA GLU A 141 17.01 -7.57 -17.49
C GLU A 141 16.03 -6.40 -17.53
N ILE A 142 15.69 -5.91 -18.74
CA ILE A 142 14.72 -4.82 -18.93
C ILE A 142 13.36 -5.18 -18.32
N HIS A 143 12.86 -6.41 -18.52
CA HIS A 143 11.58 -6.82 -17.94
C HIS A 143 11.61 -6.87 -16.40
N GLN A 144 12.71 -7.34 -15.81
CA GLN A 144 12.88 -7.35 -14.36
C GLN A 144 12.98 -5.93 -13.80
N GLU A 145 13.73 -5.05 -14.45
CA GLU A 145 13.87 -3.65 -14.05
C GLU A 145 12.52 -2.91 -14.11
N GLN A 146 11.77 -3.07 -15.21
CA GLN A 146 10.43 -2.48 -15.35
C GLN A 146 9.47 -2.96 -14.27
N LEU A 147 9.50 -4.26 -13.96
CA LEU A 147 8.64 -4.83 -12.91
C LEU A 147 9.03 -4.29 -11.53
N ASN A 148 10.33 -4.25 -11.21
CA ASN A 148 10.85 -3.67 -9.97
C ASN A 148 10.47 -2.20 -9.82
N LYS A 149 10.61 -1.41 -10.88
CA LYS A 149 10.23 0.01 -10.87
C LYS A 149 8.74 0.16 -10.53
N ARG A 150 7.87 -0.63 -11.16
CA ARG A 150 6.43 -0.64 -10.84
C ARG A 150 6.17 -1.04 -9.39
N HIS A 151 6.90 -2.02 -8.86
CA HIS A 151 6.77 -2.45 -7.47
C HIS A 151 7.14 -1.34 -6.49
N THR A 152 8.23 -0.63 -6.73
CA THR A 152 8.63 0.54 -5.93
C THR A 152 7.56 1.63 -5.98
N GLU A 153 7.08 1.99 -7.18
CA GLU A 153 6.04 3.01 -7.35
C GLU A 153 4.74 2.66 -6.59
N GLN A 154 4.34 1.37 -6.59
CA GLN A 154 3.18 0.91 -5.84
C GLN A 154 3.34 1.07 -4.31
N VAL A 155 4.53 0.78 -3.79
CA VAL A 155 4.83 0.97 -2.36
C VAL A 155 4.84 2.46 -2.01
N ASP A 156 5.47 3.30 -2.84
CA ASP A 156 5.50 4.74 -2.64
C ASP A 156 4.09 5.36 -2.66
N ILE A 157 3.21 4.88 -3.54
CA ILE A 157 1.80 5.31 -3.58
C ILE A 157 1.10 4.94 -2.27
N LEU A 158 1.24 3.69 -1.82
CA LEU A 158 0.62 3.24 -0.57
C LEU A 158 1.11 4.04 0.65
N ASP A 159 2.42 4.33 0.71
CA ASP A 159 3.01 5.15 1.76
C ASP A 159 2.46 6.58 1.76
N ARG A 160 2.25 7.17 0.57
CA ARG A 160 1.61 8.50 0.42
C ARG A 160 0.14 8.48 0.80
N GLU A 161 -0.60 7.42 0.46
CA GLU A 161 -2.01 7.28 0.82
C GLU A 161 -2.18 7.19 2.34
N LYS A 162 -1.32 6.41 3.04
CA LYS A 162 -1.28 6.39 4.50
C LYS A 162 -1.06 7.79 5.09
N ALA A 163 -0.06 8.50 4.59
CA ALA A 163 0.28 9.83 5.09
C ALA A 163 -0.89 10.81 4.94
N LYS A 164 -1.54 10.81 3.77
CA LYS A 164 -2.73 11.64 3.52
C LYS A 164 -3.90 11.28 4.42
N ALA A 165 -4.14 9.99 4.66
CA ALA A 165 -5.22 9.54 5.53
C ALA A 165 -5.01 10.00 6.98
N LEU A 166 -3.78 9.91 7.49
CA LEU A 166 -3.43 10.41 8.83
C LEU A 166 -3.55 11.93 8.93
N GLU A 167 -3.04 12.67 7.95
CA GLU A 167 -3.14 14.13 7.90
C GLU A 167 -4.61 14.59 7.88
N GLN A 168 -5.45 13.95 7.07
CA GLN A 168 -6.88 14.25 7.03
C GLN A 168 -7.56 13.99 8.38
N GLU A 169 -7.23 12.89 9.05
CA GLU A 169 -7.78 12.57 10.37
C GLU A 169 -7.34 13.59 11.44
N GLU A 170 -6.08 14.05 11.38
CA GLU A 170 -5.57 15.12 12.24
C GLU A 170 -6.28 16.46 11.99
N MET A 171 -6.55 16.80 10.73
CA MET A 171 -7.35 17.99 10.39
C MET A 171 -8.78 17.88 10.91
N ASN A 172 -9.45 16.75 10.69
CA ASN A 172 -10.83 16.50 11.15
C ASN A 172 -10.94 16.64 12.68
N HIS A 173 -9.98 16.06 13.42
CA HIS A 173 -9.96 16.16 14.88
C HIS A 173 -9.75 17.60 15.34
N ARG A 174 -8.84 18.34 14.69
CA ARG A 174 -8.62 19.75 14.99
C ARG A 174 -9.87 20.60 14.76
N GLU A 175 -10.61 20.34 13.68
CA GLU A 175 -11.87 21.02 13.39
C GLU A 175 -12.95 20.69 14.44
N SER A 176 -13.08 19.43 14.86
CA SER A 176 -13.98 19.01 15.94
C SER A 176 -13.67 19.74 17.25
N ILE A 177 -12.39 19.86 17.63
CA ILE A 177 -11.98 20.62 18.83
C ILE A 177 -12.38 22.10 18.71
N LEU A 178 -12.17 22.73 17.55
CA LEU A 178 -12.50 24.13 17.32
C LEU A 178 -14.02 24.39 17.31
N ALA A 179 -14.81 23.41 16.89
CA ALA A 179 -16.26 23.48 16.87
C ALA A 179 -16.91 23.16 18.24
N SER A 180 -16.14 22.59 19.17
CA SER A 180 -16.63 22.14 20.48
C SER A 180 -17.23 23.29 21.30
N LYS A 181 -18.41 23.05 21.88
CA LYS A 181 -19.13 23.98 22.75
C LYS A 181 -19.62 23.24 24.00
N PRO A 182 -19.90 23.95 25.11
CA PRO A 182 -20.51 23.31 26.27
C PRO A 182 -21.86 22.69 25.88
N GLU A 183 -22.01 21.41 26.19
CA GLU A 183 -23.20 20.63 25.90
C GLU A 183 -23.79 20.06 27.18
N SER A 184 -25.11 20.12 27.29
CA SER A 184 -25.87 19.53 28.39
C SER A 184 -26.81 18.47 27.84
N ILE A 185 -26.86 17.31 28.47
CA ILE A 185 -27.92 16.33 28.23
C ILE A 185 -29.13 16.69 29.10
N VAL A 186 -30.32 16.78 28.50
CA VAL A 186 -31.60 17.10 29.16
C VAL A 186 -32.55 15.92 29.03
#